data_AF-A0A845JWI5-F1
#
_entry.id   AF-A0A845JWI5-F1
#
_cell.length_a   1.000
_cell.length_b   1.000
_cell.length_c   1.000
_cell.angle_alpha   90.00
_cell.angle_beta   90.00
_cell.angle_gamma   90.00
#
_symmetry.space_group_name_H-M   'P 1'
#
loop_
_entity.id
_entity.type
_entity.pdbx_description
1 polymer ?
#
loop_
_entity_poly.entity_id
_entity_poly.type
_entity_poly.pdbx_seq_one_letter_code
_entity_poly.pdbx_strand_id
1 'polypeptide(L)'
;MVSWAKKFLVIAFVALLVPASITADPINAPWVKISPEGEKIVRLHYFWSKTCPHCLKAKPFINKLGESYEWLELNSYEISESRENADLYKIFAEMVGEKKFAVPAFLFCEQIMIGYRDEQTTGAQLRDELLGCRASLTEDGNEVSGQAVENEKFSLPLLGEFDPQDMSLPVFTIIIAGLDAFNPCAFFVLLLMLSLLVNAKDRKRRMLIGGIFVFFSVFI
;
A
#
# COMPACT_ATOMS: atom_id res chain seq x y z
N MET A 1 -3.08 -58.48 26.25
CA MET A 1 -1.89 -57.61 26.42
C MET A 1 -1.34 -57.17 25.06
N VAL A 2 -2.19 -56.72 24.12
CA VAL A 2 -1.80 -56.30 22.75
C VAL A 2 -2.84 -55.27 22.25
N SER A 3 -2.82 -54.03 22.74
CA SER A 3 -3.70 -52.96 22.18
C SER A 3 -3.19 -51.53 22.43
N TRP A 4 -1.95 -51.37 22.88
CA TRP A 4 -1.38 -50.04 23.12
C TRP A 4 -0.27 -49.64 22.14
N ALA A 5 0.34 -50.61 21.44
CA ALA A 5 1.41 -50.37 20.48
C ALA A 5 0.94 -49.83 19.11
N LYS A 6 -0.37 -49.90 18.79
CA LYS A 6 -0.90 -49.42 17.49
C LYS A 6 -1.33 -47.95 17.48
N LYS A 7 -1.43 -47.29 18.64
CA LYS A 7 -1.85 -45.89 18.72
C LYS A 7 -0.70 -44.88 18.67
N PHE A 8 0.53 -45.33 18.88
CA PHE A 8 1.72 -44.48 18.78
C PHE A 8 2.32 -44.39 17.36
N LEU A 9 1.90 -45.27 16.44
CA LEU A 9 2.45 -45.30 15.08
C LEU A 9 1.75 -44.34 14.10
N VAL A 10 0.63 -43.74 14.48
CA VAL A 10 -0.14 -42.83 13.61
C VAL A 10 0.28 -41.36 13.76
N ILE A 11 1.13 -41.02 14.75
CA ILE A 11 1.61 -39.64 14.95
C ILE A 11 2.94 -39.38 14.20
N ALA A 12 3.57 -40.41 13.62
CA ALA A 12 4.86 -40.30 12.93
C ALA A 12 4.75 -40.23 11.39
N PHE A 13 3.59 -39.88 10.83
CA PHE A 13 3.39 -39.78 9.36
C PHE A 13 2.58 -38.54 8.95
N VAL A 14 2.77 -37.41 9.63
CA VAL A 14 2.24 -36.09 9.22
C VAL A 14 3.36 -35.05 9.07
N ALA A 15 4.62 -35.46 9.14
CA ALA A 15 5.79 -34.57 9.04
C ALA A 15 6.43 -34.53 7.64
N LEU A 16 5.72 -34.94 6.59
CA LEU A 16 6.27 -35.03 5.23
C LEU A 16 5.29 -34.52 4.16
N LEU A 17 4.68 -33.37 4.45
CA LEU A 17 4.17 -32.45 3.43
C LEU A 17 4.69 -31.07 3.81
N VAL A 18 6.01 -30.89 3.68
CA VAL A 18 6.59 -29.58 3.50
C VAL A 18 6.16 -29.15 2.11
N PRO A 19 5.23 -28.17 1.94
CA PRO A 19 5.12 -27.53 0.65
C PRO A 19 6.49 -26.94 0.36
N ALA A 20 7.10 -27.34 -0.77
CA ALA A 20 8.29 -26.70 -1.28
C ALA A 20 8.05 -25.19 -1.22
N SER A 21 8.85 -24.49 -0.43
CA SER A 21 8.87 -23.04 -0.45
C SER A 21 9.11 -22.65 -1.90
N ILE A 22 8.08 -22.11 -2.55
CA ILE A 22 8.23 -21.38 -3.79
C ILE A 22 9.06 -20.18 -3.37
N THR A 23 10.37 -20.27 -3.54
CA THR A 23 11.22 -19.08 -3.60
C THR A 23 10.74 -18.38 -4.86
N ALA A 24 9.80 -17.46 -4.71
CA ALA A 24 9.54 -16.48 -5.74
C ALA A 24 10.89 -15.79 -5.98
N ASP A 25 11.50 -16.05 -7.14
CA ASP A 25 12.70 -15.34 -7.55
C ASP A 25 12.39 -13.84 -7.43
N PRO A 26 13.08 -13.08 -6.56
CA PRO A 26 12.79 -11.66 -6.34
C PRO A 26 13.00 -10.82 -7.62
N ILE A 27 13.65 -11.42 -8.62
CA ILE A 27 14.01 -10.80 -9.89
C ILE A 27 13.01 -11.12 -11.02
N ASN A 28 11.96 -11.91 -10.75
CA ASN A 28 10.80 -12.06 -11.62
C ASN A 28 9.57 -11.30 -11.09
N ALA A 29 9.79 -10.29 -10.26
CA ALA A 29 8.76 -9.32 -9.91
C ALA A 29 8.26 -8.61 -11.20
N PRO A 30 6.98 -8.20 -11.27
CA PRO A 30 6.45 -7.49 -12.42
C PRO A 30 7.25 -6.22 -12.76
N TRP A 31 8.03 -5.69 -11.81
CA TRP A 31 8.70 -4.39 -11.88
C TRP A 31 10.05 -4.36 -12.59
N VAL A 32 10.82 -5.46 -12.56
CA VAL A 32 12.20 -5.50 -13.09
C VAL A 32 12.42 -6.80 -13.85
N LYS A 33 13.15 -6.69 -14.95
CA LYS A 33 13.63 -7.80 -15.77
C LYS A 33 15.15 -7.79 -15.79
N ILE A 34 15.81 -8.92 -15.77
CA ILE A 34 17.25 -8.98 -16.07
C ILE A 34 17.44 -9.44 -17.52
N SER A 35 18.20 -8.69 -18.30
CA SER A 35 18.59 -9.06 -19.66
C SER A 35 19.61 -10.22 -19.63
N PRO A 36 19.76 -10.99 -20.72
CA PRO A 36 20.81 -12.02 -20.81
C PRO A 36 22.23 -11.50 -20.53
N GLU A 37 22.46 -10.20 -20.76
CA GLU A 37 23.72 -9.48 -20.53
C GLU A 37 23.89 -9.03 -19.07
N GLY A 38 22.90 -9.30 -18.20
CA GLY A 38 22.92 -8.93 -16.79
C GLY A 38 22.38 -7.52 -16.50
N GLU A 39 21.83 -6.83 -17.50
CA GLU A 39 21.28 -5.49 -17.30
C GLU A 39 19.90 -5.55 -16.65
N LYS A 40 19.71 -4.79 -15.57
CA LYS A 40 18.39 -4.62 -14.93
C LYS A 40 17.54 -3.67 -15.80
N ILE A 41 16.39 -4.10 -16.28
CA ILE A 41 15.45 -3.33 -17.09
C ILE A 41 14.22 -3.06 -16.23
N VAL A 42 13.87 -1.78 -16.04
CA VAL A 42 12.67 -1.36 -15.31
C VAL A 42 11.46 -1.54 -16.20
N ARG A 43 10.39 -2.17 -15.69
CA ARG A 43 9.11 -2.26 -16.39
C ARG A 43 8.18 -1.15 -15.93
N LEU A 44 7.73 -0.34 -16.88
CA LEU A 44 6.69 0.66 -16.67
C LEU A 44 5.37 0.13 -17.23
N HIS A 45 4.41 -0.14 -16.35
CA HIS A 45 3.07 -0.56 -16.72
C HIS A 45 2.13 0.65 -16.76
N TYR A 46 1.74 1.03 -17.98
CA TYR A 46 0.85 2.14 -18.26
C TYR A 46 -0.56 1.64 -18.56
N PHE A 47 -1.49 1.80 -17.61
CA PHE A 47 -2.91 1.48 -17.78
C PHE A 47 -3.71 2.73 -18.18
N TRP A 48 -4.50 2.60 -19.24
CA TRP A 48 -5.23 3.73 -19.82
C TRP A 48 -6.55 3.33 -20.46
N SER A 49 -7.41 4.33 -20.70
CA SER A 49 -8.69 4.17 -21.41
C SER A 49 -8.75 5.05 -22.66
N LYS A 50 -9.39 4.56 -23.73
CA LYS A 50 -9.70 5.36 -24.93
C LYS A 50 -10.57 6.59 -24.65
N THR A 51 -11.41 6.53 -23.62
CA THR A 51 -12.35 7.60 -23.25
C THR A 51 -11.77 8.61 -22.26
N CYS A 52 -10.49 8.47 -21.90
CA CYS A 52 -9.81 9.29 -20.89
C CYS A 52 -8.92 10.37 -21.55
N PRO A 53 -9.28 11.66 -21.48
CA PRO A 53 -8.51 12.74 -22.12
C PRO A 53 -7.08 12.86 -21.57
N HIS A 54 -6.92 12.68 -20.25
CA HIS A 54 -5.61 12.71 -19.60
C HIS A 54 -4.69 11.60 -20.06
N CYS A 55 -5.26 10.43 -20.36
CA CYS A 55 -4.52 9.28 -20.88
C CYS A 55 -4.02 9.56 -22.30
N LEU A 56 -4.89 10.11 -23.15
CA LEU A 56 -4.50 10.51 -24.51
C LEU A 56 -3.44 11.61 -24.49
N LYS A 57 -3.50 12.52 -23.51
CA LYS A 57 -2.49 13.56 -23.30
C LYS A 57 -1.14 13.00 -22.80
N ALA A 58 -1.16 11.95 -21.98
CA ALA A 58 0.04 11.28 -21.49
C ALA A 58 0.76 10.48 -22.59
N LYS A 59 -0.01 9.82 -23.47
CA LYS A 59 0.49 8.82 -24.43
C LYS A 59 1.74 9.25 -25.24
N PRO A 60 1.84 10.47 -25.81
CA PRO A 60 3.04 10.88 -26.55
C PRO A 60 4.29 10.94 -25.67
N PHE A 61 4.16 11.44 -24.46
CA PHE A 61 5.27 11.54 -23.50
C PHE A 61 5.72 10.15 -23.04
N ILE A 62 4.78 9.25 -22.73
CA ILE A 62 5.09 7.90 -22.28
C ILE A 62 5.78 7.07 -23.37
N ASN A 63 5.32 7.18 -24.62
CA ASN A 63 5.99 6.52 -25.75
C ASN A 63 7.42 7.05 -25.93
N LYS A 64 7.61 8.38 -25.83
CA LYS A 64 8.93 9.01 -25.88
C LYS A 64 9.84 8.50 -24.76
N LEU A 65 9.34 8.27 -23.55
CA LEU A 65 10.13 7.69 -22.46
C LEU A 65 10.64 6.29 -22.82
N GLY A 66 9.76 5.40 -23.31
CA GLY A 66 10.15 4.05 -23.71
C GLY A 66 11.15 4.01 -24.86
N GLU A 67 11.12 5.00 -25.76
CA GLU A 67 12.10 5.15 -26.84
C GLU A 67 13.42 5.78 -26.38
N SER A 68 13.37 6.64 -25.35
CA SER A 68 14.54 7.41 -24.89
C SER A 68 15.45 6.62 -23.93
N TYR A 69 14.94 5.56 -23.31
CA TYR A 69 15.64 4.81 -22.27
C TYR A 69 15.67 3.32 -22.59
N GLU A 70 16.81 2.80 -23.02
CA GLU A 70 17.00 1.37 -23.35
C GLU A 70 16.80 0.46 -22.13
N TRP A 71 17.01 0.98 -20.92
CA TRP A 71 16.78 0.29 -19.65
C TRP A 71 15.31 0.29 -19.19
N LEU A 72 14.38 0.85 -19.99
CA LEU A 72 12.97 0.96 -19.65
C LEU A 72 12.08 0.16 -20.63
N GLU A 73 11.42 -0.88 -20.13
CA GLU A 73 10.42 -1.66 -20.87
C GLU A 73 9.02 -1.06 -20.64
N LEU A 74 8.48 -0.39 -21.66
CA LEU A 74 7.12 0.17 -21.61
C LEU A 74 6.07 -0.88 -21.95
N ASN A 75 5.20 -1.18 -21.00
CA ASN A 75 4.03 -2.03 -21.17
C ASN A 75 2.75 -1.18 -21.16
N SER A 76 2.05 -1.10 -22.29
CA SER A 76 0.86 -0.25 -22.44
C SER A 76 -0.43 -1.08 -22.52
N TYR A 77 -1.37 -0.83 -21.60
CA TYR A 77 -2.61 -1.60 -21.47
C TYR A 77 -3.84 -0.71 -21.60
N GLU A 78 -4.62 -0.92 -22.65
CA GLU A 78 -5.93 -0.29 -22.83
C GLU A 78 -6.98 -1.11 -22.06
N ILE A 79 -7.72 -0.48 -21.13
CA ILE A 79 -8.64 -1.17 -20.21
C ILE A 79 -10.13 -1.00 -20.54
N SER A 80 -10.51 -0.06 -21.41
CA SER A 80 -11.92 0.20 -21.68
C SER A 80 -12.59 -0.89 -22.52
N GLU A 81 -11.81 -1.58 -23.36
CA GLU A 81 -12.31 -2.68 -24.20
C GLU A 81 -11.68 -4.04 -23.88
N SER A 82 -10.75 -4.10 -22.92
CA SER A 82 -10.11 -5.35 -22.50
C SER A 82 -10.34 -5.60 -21.02
N ARG A 83 -11.23 -6.56 -20.73
CA ARG A 83 -11.46 -7.04 -19.36
C ARG A 83 -10.20 -7.66 -18.76
N GLU A 84 -9.41 -8.37 -19.57
CA GLU A 84 -8.14 -8.96 -19.15
C GLU A 84 -7.16 -7.88 -18.65
N ASN A 85 -7.02 -6.78 -19.38
CA ASN A 85 -6.16 -5.67 -18.97
C ASN A 85 -6.69 -4.97 -17.71
N ALA A 86 -8.02 -4.83 -17.59
CA ALA A 86 -8.64 -4.26 -16.40
C ALA A 86 -8.42 -5.15 -15.15
N ASP A 87 -8.49 -6.46 -15.30
CA ASP A 87 -8.22 -7.41 -14.22
C ASP A 87 -6.72 -7.44 -13.86
N LEU A 88 -5.83 -7.33 -14.85
CA LEU A 88 -4.39 -7.16 -14.63
C LEU A 88 -4.09 -5.88 -13.83
N TYR A 89 -4.76 -4.76 -14.14
CA TYR A 89 -4.59 -3.53 -13.38
C TYR A 89 -4.97 -3.72 -11.90
N LYS A 90 -6.07 -4.43 -11.62
CA LYS A 90 -6.48 -4.70 -10.22
C LYS A 90 -5.41 -5.49 -9.48
N ILE A 91 -4.89 -6.55 -10.10
CA ILE A 91 -3.83 -7.38 -9.50
C ILE A 91 -2.62 -6.52 -9.15
N PHE A 92 -2.17 -5.66 -10.06
CA PHE A 92 -0.98 -4.84 -9.82
C PHE A 92 -1.25 -3.74 -8.79
N ALA A 93 -2.43 -3.13 -8.80
CA ALA A 93 -2.82 -2.15 -7.78
C ALA A 93 -2.88 -2.77 -6.37
N GLU A 94 -3.39 -3.99 -6.25
CA GLU A 94 -3.42 -4.74 -4.99
C GLU A 94 -2.02 -5.09 -4.48
N MET A 95 -1.08 -5.44 -5.37
CA MET A 95 0.31 -5.72 -5.00
C MET A 95 1.01 -4.52 -4.34
N VAL A 96 0.66 -3.30 -4.74
CA VAL A 96 1.23 -2.06 -4.17
C VAL A 96 0.32 -1.43 -3.11
N GLY A 97 -0.73 -2.13 -2.68
CA GLY A 97 -1.66 -1.68 -1.64
C GLY A 97 -2.59 -0.53 -2.04
N GLU A 98 -2.69 -0.20 -3.33
CA GLU A 98 -3.56 0.87 -3.82
C GLU A 98 -4.99 0.37 -4.05
N LYS A 99 -5.95 1.14 -3.54
CA LYS A 99 -7.39 0.85 -3.61
C LYS A 99 -8.12 1.75 -4.60
N LYS A 100 -7.50 2.86 -5.01
CA LYS A 100 -8.03 3.79 -6.00
C LYS A 100 -7.80 3.22 -7.39
N PHE A 101 -8.89 2.92 -8.06
CA PHE A 101 -8.88 2.46 -9.45
C PHE A 101 -9.16 3.63 -10.39
N ALA A 102 -8.12 4.22 -10.97
CA ALA A 102 -8.24 5.39 -11.84
C ALA A 102 -7.16 5.40 -12.93
N VAL A 103 -7.47 6.02 -14.08
CA VAL A 103 -6.53 6.14 -15.20
C VAL A 103 -6.28 7.60 -15.58
N PRO A 104 -5.10 7.95 -16.12
CA PRO A 104 -3.96 7.07 -16.38
C PRO A 104 -3.27 6.61 -15.09
N ALA A 105 -2.83 5.36 -15.06
CA ALA A 105 -2.05 4.80 -13.96
C ALA A 105 -0.71 4.28 -14.48
N PHE A 106 0.35 4.57 -13.73
CA PHE A 106 1.72 4.21 -14.01
C PHE A 106 2.25 3.37 -12.85
N LEU A 107 2.52 2.09 -13.07
CA LEU A 107 3.04 1.19 -12.04
C LEU A 107 4.43 0.72 -12.43
N PHE A 108 5.37 0.89 -11.51
CA PHE A 108 6.78 0.57 -11.66
C PHE A 108 7.38 0.49 -10.25
N CYS A 109 8.43 -0.32 -10.07
CA CYS A 109 9.23 -0.33 -8.84
C CYS A 109 8.43 -0.36 -7.53
N GLU A 110 7.43 -1.25 -7.45
CA GLU A 110 6.55 -1.42 -6.27
C GLU A 110 5.72 -0.19 -5.86
N GLN A 111 5.55 0.77 -6.78
CA GLN A 111 4.73 1.96 -6.56
C GLN A 111 3.76 2.21 -7.72
N ILE A 112 2.83 3.12 -7.47
CA ILE A 112 1.84 3.56 -8.45
C ILE A 112 1.70 5.09 -8.42
N MET A 113 1.71 5.67 -9.62
CA MET A 113 1.37 7.06 -9.85
C MET A 113 0.07 7.15 -10.65
N ILE A 114 -0.91 7.92 -10.14
CA ILE A 114 -2.22 8.08 -10.78
C ILE A 114 -2.42 9.51 -11.25
N GLY A 115 -2.88 9.66 -12.49
CA GLY A 115 -3.22 10.94 -13.10
C GLY A 115 -2.09 11.52 -13.94
N TYR A 116 -2.44 12.39 -14.88
CA TYR A 116 -1.48 13.08 -15.73
C TYR A 116 -1.99 14.45 -16.14
N ARG A 117 -1.20 15.50 -15.86
CA ARG A 117 -1.53 16.86 -16.29
C ARG A 117 -0.77 17.27 -17.54
N ASP A 118 0.56 17.25 -17.51
CA ASP A 118 1.44 17.67 -18.61
C ASP A 118 2.88 17.15 -18.38
N GLU A 119 3.73 17.28 -19.40
CA GLU A 119 5.12 16.81 -19.39
C GLU A 119 5.99 17.60 -18.40
N GLN A 120 5.69 18.89 -18.17
CA GLN A 120 6.49 19.76 -17.32
C GLN A 120 6.25 19.50 -15.83
N THR A 121 5.07 19.03 -15.45
CA THR A 121 4.75 18.75 -14.05
C THR A 121 4.69 17.26 -13.76
N THR A 122 3.61 16.59 -14.19
CA THR A 122 3.37 15.19 -13.80
C THR A 122 4.27 14.25 -14.59
N GLY A 123 4.57 14.59 -15.85
CA GLY A 123 5.55 13.86 -16.64
C GLY A 123 6.97 13.98 -16.10
N ALA A 124 7.38 15.19 -15.67
CA ALA A 124 8.67 15.40 -15.03
C ALA A 124 8.80 14.55 -13.75
N GLN A 125 7.78 14.58 -12.88
CA GLN A 125 7.73 13.75 -11.68
C GLN A 125 7.85 12.25 -12.02
N LEU A 126 7.05 11.76 -12.97
CA LEU A 126 7.11 10.35 -13.40
C LEU A 126 8.51 9.96 -13.89
N ARG A 127 9.14 10.83 -14.69
CA ARG A 127 10.50 10.59 -15.20
C ARG A 127 11.52 10.56 -14.07
N ASP A 128 11.44 11.49 -13.12
CA ASP A 128 12.38 11.59 -12.02
C ASP A 128 12.27 10.38 -11.08
N GLU A 129 11.05 9.90 -10.80
CA GLU A 129 10.80 8.66 -10.04
C GLU A 129 11.35 7.41 -10.77
N LEU A 130 11.18 7.32 -12.09
CA LEU A 130 11.75 6.23 -12.90
C LEU A 130 13.28 6.24 -12.88
N LEU A 131 13.91 7.41 -12.97
CA LEU A 131 15.36 7.56 -12.88
C LEU A 131 15.87 7.21 -11.48
N GLY A 132 15.14 7.61 -10.43
CA GLY A 132 15.44 7.22 -9.04
C GLY A 132 15.40 5.70 -8.85
N CYS A 133 14.36 5.04 -9.38
CA CYS A 133 14.31 3.58 -9.35
C CYS A 133 15.46 2.93 -10.14
N ARG A 134 15.81 3.46 -11.32
CA ARG A 134 16.94 2.95 -12.07
C ARG A 134 18.24 3.04 -11.27
N ALA A 135 18.47 4.16 -10.60
CA ALA A 135 19.65 4.38 -9.79
C ALA A 135 19.77 3.37 -8.64
N SER A 136 18.68 3.12 -7.91
CA SER A 136 18.67 2.15 -6.80
C SER A 136 18.94 0.71 -7.25
N LEU A 137 18.61 0.38 -8.50
CA LEU A 137 18.93 -0.93 -9.08
C LEU A 137 20.40 -1.05 -9.51
N THR A 138 21.06 0.05 -9.87
CA THR A 138 22.47 0.03 -10.29
C THR A 138 23.46 0.10 -9.12
N GLU A 139 23.02 0.61 -7.97
CA GLU A 139 23.81 0.58 -6.74
C GLU A 139 23.64 -0.79 -6.05
N ASP A 140 24.38 -1.80 -6.52
CA ASP A 140 24.52 -3.09 -5.85
C ASP A 140 25.18 -2.88 -4.47
N GLY A 141 24.36 -2.72 -3.43
CA GLY A 141 24.89 -2.51 -2.08
C GLY A 141 23.91 -2.36 -0.91
N ASN A 142 22.59 -2.35 -1.11
CA ASN A 142 21.69 -2.51 0.02
C ASN A 142 20.38 -3.19 -0.38
N GLU A 143 20.17 -4.40 0.14
CA GLU A 143 18.88 -5.04 0.16
C GLU A 143 17.87 -4.12 0.86
N VAL A 144 16.82 -3.70 0.17
CA VAL A 144 15.58 -3.27 0.83
C VAL A 144 14.48 -4.19 0.35
N SER A 145 14.44 -5.35 1.01
CA SER A 145 13.22 -6.13 1.21
C SER A 145 12.19 -5.23 1.89
N GLY A 146 11.09 -4.93 1.19
CA GLY A 146 9.83 -4.45 1.76
C GLY A 146 9.93 -3.12 2.51
N GLN A 147 9.37 -2.06 1.94
CA GLN A 147 9.16 -0.81 2.67
C GLN A 147 8.18 -1.05 3.84
N ALA A 148 8.75 -1.44 4.98
CA ALA A 148 8.40 -0.85 6.25
C ALA A 148 8.64 0.66 6.09
N VAL A 149 7.63 1.45 6.47
CA VAL A 149 7.64 2.90 6.47
C VAL A 149 8.92 3.42 7.12
N GLU A 150 9.88 3.86 6.32
CA GLU A 150 11.08 4.55 6.78
C GLU A 150 10.96 6.04 6.44
N ASN A 151 10.64 6.82 7.48
CA ASN A 151 10.91 8.24 7.67
C ASN A 151 11.25 9.06 6.41
N GLU A 152 10.26 9.34 5.57
CA GLU A 152 10.32 10.55 4.77
C GLU A 152 10.07 11.76 5.69
N LYS A 153 11.05 12.66 5.73
CA LYS A 153 10.93 13.97 6.37
C LYS A 153 9.73 14.70 5.79
N PHE A 154 8.63 14.69 6.53
CA PHE A 154 7.41 15.38 6.12
C PHE A 154 7.58 16.87 6.38
N SER A 155 7.85 17.64 5.33
CA SER A 155 7.96 19.10 5.43
C SER A 155 6.56 19.72 5.46
N LEU A 156 6.07 20.01 6.67
CA LEU A 156 4.82 20.75 6.84
C LEU A 156 5.07 22.24 6.57
N PRO A 157 4.34 22.88 5.64
CA PRO A 157 4.61 24.25 5.16
C PRO A 157 4.43 25.35 6.23
N LEU A 158 3.96 24.99 7.43
CA LEU A 158 3.78 25.91 8.56
C LEU A 158 4.65 25.57 9.78
N LEU A 159 5.21 24.35 9.84
CA LEU A 159 5.74 23.74 11.05
C LEU A 159 7.24 23.38 10.96
N GLY A 160 7.84 23.49 9.76
CA GLY A 160 9.27 23.21 9.55
C GLY A 160 9.59 21.72 9.46
N GLU A 161 10.88 21.39 9.34
CA GLU A 161 11.38 20.01 9.25
C GLU A 161 11.06 19.24 10.54
N PHE A 162 10.26 18.18 10.44
CA PHE A 162 9.94 17.28 11.55
C PHE A 162 10.74 16.00 11.39
N ASP A 163 11.62 15.71 12.36
CA ASP A 163 12.31 14.43 12.47
C ASP A 163 11.54 13.52 13.44
N PRO A 164 10.88 12.43 12.97
CA PRO A 164 10.12 11.53 13.82
C PRO A 164 11.01 10.74 14.80
N GLN A 165 12.34 10.74 14.62
CA GLN A 165 13.28 9.99 15.49
C GLN A 165 13.69 10.74 16.76
N ASP A 166 13.51 12.06 16.82
CA ASP A 166 13.88 12.87 17.99
C ASP A 166 12.76 12.99 19.04
N MET A 167 11.56 12.48 18.75
CA MET A 167 10.44 12.51 19.68
C MET A 167 10.37 11.21 20.48
N SER A 168 10.48 11.33 21.81
CA SER A 168 10.21 10.18 22.69
C SER A 168 8.80 9.64 22.42
N LEU A 169 8.68 8.31 22.28
CA LEU A 169 7.42 7.59 22.02
C LEU A 169 6.22 8.07 22.89
N PRO A 170 6.40 8.46 24.17
CA PRO A 170 5.30 8.99 24.97
C PRO A 170 4.75 10.32 24.47
N VAL A 171 5.60 11.23 23.97
CA VAL A 171 5.16 12.55 23.48
C VAL A 171 4.37 12.40 22.18
N PHE A 172 4.83 11.54 21.29
CA PHE A 172 4.08 11.21 20.07
C PHE A 172 2.71 10.60 20.41
N THR A 173 2.66 9.68 21.37
CA THR A 173 1.41 9.07 21.86
C THR A 173 0.44 10.12 22.41
N ILE A 174 0.93 11.09 23.18
CA ILE A 174 0.11 12.19 23.72
C ILE A 174 -0.48 13.06 22.60
N ILE A 175 0.31 13.37 21.56
CA ILE A 175 -0.15 14.19 20.43
C ILE A 175 -1.24 13.46 19.65
N ILE A 176 -1.02 12.19 19.32
CA ILE A 176 -2.01 11.38 18.59
C ILE A 176 -3.29 11.19 19.41
N ALA A 177 -3.16 10.90 20.71
CA ALA A 177 -4.30 10.81 21.61
C ALA A 177 -5.06 12.15 21.72
N GLY A 178 -4.35 13.28 21.70
CA GLY A 178 -4.95 14.60 21.67
C GLY A 178 -5.72 14.86 20.37
N LEU A 179 -5.13 14.52 19.22
CA LEU A 179 -5.79 14.68 17.91
C LEU A 179 -7.03 13.79 17.78
N ASP A 180 -7.00 12.56 18.28
CA ASP A 180 -8.16 11.67 18.28
C ASP A 180 -9.25 12.14 19.27
N ALA A 181 -8.87 12.79 20.38
CA ALA A 181 -9.84 13.42 21.29
C ALA A 181 -10.59 14.60 20.64
N PHE A 182 -10.00 15.27 19.65
CA PHE A 182 -10.66 16.30 18.84
C PHE A 182 -11.39 15.74 17.62
N ASN A 183 -11.52 14.42 17.49
CA ASN A 183 -12.31 13.78 16.45
C ASN A 183 -13.80 14.12 16.63
N PRO A 184 -14.44 14.85 15.69
CA PRO A 184 -15.84 15.27 15.82
C PRO A 184 -16.81 14.08 15.99
N CYS A 185 -16.44 12.89 15.52
CA CYS A 185 -17.23 11.67 15.71
C CYS A 185 -17.23 11.21 17.17
N ALA A 186 -16.07 11.15 17.83
CA ALA A 186 -15.95 10.67 19.21
C ALA A 186 -16.68 11.61 20.19
N PHE A 187 -16.56 12.92 19.98
CA PHE A 187 -17.24 13.92 20.79
C PHE A 187 -18.77 13.81 20.71
N PHE A 188 -19.33 13.62 19.52
CA PHE A 188 -20.78 13.49 19.34
C PHE A 188 -21.34 12.25 20.07
N VAL A 189 -20.63 11.13 20.01
CA VAL A 189 -21.00 9.90 20.72
C VAL A 189 -21.00 10.12 22.24
N LEU A 190 -19.96 10.79 22.77
CA LEU A 190 -19.89 11.09 24.20
C LEU A 190 -21.02 12.02 24.66
N LEU A 191 -21.35 13.05 23.88
CA LEU A 191 -22.47 13.94 24.19
C LEU A 191 -23.82 13.21 24.15
N LEU A 192 -24.02 12.33 23.17
CA LEU A 192 -25.21 11.48 23.09
C LEU A 192 -25.31 10.58 24.32
N MET A 193 -24.20 9.92 24.70
CA MET A 193 -24.13 9.05 25.86
C MET A 193 -24.45 9.81 27.16
N LEU A 194 -23.85 10.99 27.34
CA LEU A 194 -24.10 11.85 28.49
C LEU A 194 -25.57 12.30 28.55
N SER A 195 -26.15 12.70 27.43
CA SER A 195 -27.57 13.07 27.32
C SER A 195 -28.51 11.93 27.74
N LEU A 196 -28.24 10.71 27.27
CA LEU A 196 -29.01 9.51 27.63
C LEU A 196 -28.91 9.18 29.13
N LEU A 197 -27.74 9.38 29.74
CA LEU A 197 -27.57 9.17 31.19
C LEU A 197 -28.25 10.24 32.03
N VAL A 198 -28.24 11.50 31.60
CA VAL A 198 -28.90 12.61 32.33
C VAL A 198 -30.42 12.44 32.30
N ASN A 199 -31.00 12.00 31.18
CA ASN A 199 -32.44 11.78 31.07
C ASN A 199 -32.93 10.46 31.71
N ALA A 200 -32.00 9.54 32.03
CA ALA A 200 -32.33 8.29 32.70
C ALA A 200 -32.57 8.51 34.21
N LYS A 201 -33.85 8.55 34.60
CA LYS A 201 -34.30 8.83 35.98
C LYS A 201 -33.90 7.78 37.03
N ASP A 202 -33.56 6.56 36.63
CA ASP A 202 -33.26 5.43 37.55
C ASP A 202 -31.77 5.05 37.52
N ARG A 203 -31.17 4.80 38.70
CA ARG A 203 -29.75 4.40 38.86
C ARG A 203 -29.44 3.10 38.12
N LYS A 204 -30.38 2.14 38.10
CA LYS A 204 -30.16 0.85 37.40
C LYS A 204 -30.09 1.03 35.89
N ARG A 205 -30.95 1.89 35.33
CA ARG A 205 -30.95 2.20 33.89
C ARG A 205 -29.68 2.94 33.47
N ARG A 206 -29.22 3.89 34.29
CA ARG A 206 -27.94 4.60 34.04
C ARG A 206 -26.74 3.65 34.04
N MET A 207 -26.67 2.73 35.00
CA MET A 207 -25.59 1.74 35.07
C MET A 207 -25.63 0.75 33.90
N LEU A 208 -26.82 0.34 33.47
CA LEU A 208 -26.99 -0.57 32.33
C LEU A 208 -26.60 0.10 31.01
N ILE A 209 -27.03 1.33 30.76
CA ILE A 209 -26.70 2.08 29.54
C ILE A 209 -25.18 2.33 29.46
N GLY A 210 -24.57 2.83 30.53
CA GLY A 210 -23.12 3.05 30.58
C GLY A 210 -22.33 1.74 30.49
N GLY A 211 -22.82 0.67 31.13
CA GLY A 211 -22.18 -0.64 31.09
C GLY A 211 -22.18 -1.27 29.69
N ILE A 212 -23.29 -1.17 28.95
CA ILE A 212 -23.37 -1.64 27.56
C ILE A 212 -22.41 -0.84 26.67
N PHE A 213 -22.37 0.48 26.82
CA PHE A 213 -21.46 1.35 26.07
C PHE A 213 -19.99 0.98 26.28
N VAL A 214 -19.55 0.81 27.53
CA VAL A 214 -18.18 0.41 27.86
C VAL A 214 -17.88 -1.01 27.38
N PHE A 215 -18.81 -1.94 27.56
CA PHE A 215 -18.64 -3.32 27.12
C PHE A 215 -18.35 -3.40 25.62
N PHE A 216 -19.18 -2.76 24.79
CA PHE A 216 -18.97 -2.75 23.35
C PHE A 216 -17.73 -1.95 22.93
N SER A 217 -17.40 -0.84 23.59
CA SER A 217 -16.20 -0.04 23.26
C SER A 217 -14.87 -0.77 23.57
N VAL A 218 -14.90 -1.80 24.43
CA VAL A 218 -13.71 -2.58 24.80
C VAL A 218 -13.64 -3.91 24.04
N PHE A 219 -14.78 -4.48 23.66
CA PHE A 219 -14.84 -5.80 23.00
C PHE A 219 -14.99 -5.76 21.47
N ILE A 220 -15.39 -4.64 20.89
CA ILE A 220 -15.42 -4.39 19.43
C ILE A 220 -14.20 -3.56 19.07
#